data_AF-A0A948DG38-F1
#
_entry.id   AF-A0A948DG38-F1
#
_cell.length_a   1.000
_cell.length_b   1.000
_cell.length_c   1.000
_cell.angle_alpha   90.00
_cell.angle_beta   90.00
_cell.angle_gamma   90.00
#
_symmetry.space_group_name_H-M   'P 1'
#
loop_
_entity.id
_entity.type
_entity.pdbx_description
1 polymer ?
#
loop_
_entity_poly.entity_id
_entity_poly.type
_entity_poly.pdbx_seq_one_letter_code
_entity_poly.pdbx_strand_id
1 'polypeptide(L)'
;MKTIDLSQPLYDGMDVYPGDPKVHIKQIHTLDKEGWRLRYLQFSTHIGTHADALAHMDNKGATIDKIPISKFIGKTVLVKPSDTFPKEVGLAFRDSILGVDLLKKIIEAKPLFVVVGGKSDFELEMERKLLQAGIITMAELVNMDKLPRNKPFMFYGVPLNIKDGDGSPIRAFAVIE
;
A
#
# COMPACT_ATOMS: atom_id res chain seq x y z
N MET A 1 7.86 11.28 19.76
CA MET A 1 7.39 10.41 18.66
C MET A 1 6.45 11.20 17.78
N LYS A 2 6.80 11.35 16.51
CA LYS A 2 5.99 12.05 15.51
C LYS A 2 5.43 11.02 14.53
N THR A 3 4.15 11.14 14.19
CA THR A 3 3.50 10.33 13.16
C THR A 3 3.44 11.08 11.84
N ILE A 4 3.64 10.37 10.74
CA ILE A 4 3.49 10.88 9.37
C ILE A 4 2.39 10.06 8.71
N ASP A 5 1.29 10.72 8.32
CA ASP A 5 0.23 10.11 7.53
C ASP A 5 0.70 9.95 6.08
N LEU A 6 0.64 8.71 5.57
CA LEU A 6 1.08 8.33 4.23
C LEU A 6 -0.09 7.94 3.33
N SER A 7 -1.33 8.15 3.79
CA SER A 7 -2.54 7.72 3.08
C SER A 7 -3.18 8.84 2.26
N GLN A 8 -3.66 8.50 1.07
CA GLN A 8 -4.52 9.38 0.29
C GLN A 8 -5.93 9.50 0.93
N PRO A 9 -6.57 10.68 0.88
CA PRO A 9 -7.98 10.78 1.21
C PRO A 9 -8.81 10.07 0.13
N LEU A 10 -9.77 9.23 0.55
CA LEU A 10 -10.79 8.69 -0.35
C LEU A 10 -11.95 9.67 -0.48
N TYR A 11 -12.35 9.99 -1.70
CA TYR A 11 -13.45 10.90 -1.99
C TYR A 11 -14.26 10.45 -3.22
N ASP A 12 -15.52 10.90 -3.29
CA ASP A 12 -16.41 10.60 -4.42
C ASP A 12 -15.83 11.12 -5.73
N GLY A 13 -15.79 10.27 -6.75
CA GLY A 13 -15.29 10.66 -8.08
C GLY A 13 -13.77 10.89 -8.16
N MET A 14 -12.98 10.39 -7.21
CA MET A 14 -11.51 10.41 -7.32
C MET A 14 -11.01 9.64 -8.56
N ASP A 15 -9.80 9.97 -8.99
CA ASP A 15 -9.11 9.23 -10.05
C ASP A 15 -8.98 7.76 -9.66
N VAL A 16 -9.13 6.87 -10.64
CA VAL A 16 -8.95 5.43 -10.50
C VAL A 16 -8.02 4.94 -11.60
N TYR A 17 -7.45 3.74 -11.41
CA TYR A 17 -6.67 3.10 -12.46
C TYR A 17 -7.53 2.90 -13.73
N PRO A 18 -6.98 3.11 -14.95
CA PRO A 18 -7.76 2.92 -16.17
C PRO A 18 -8.37 1.52 -16.29
N GLY A 19 -9.71 1.45 -16.26
CA GLY A 19 -10.48 0.19 -16.29
C GLY A 19 -11.14 -0.17 -14.97
N ASP A 20 -10.75 0.44 -13.85
CA ASP A 20 -11.33 0.20 -12.53
C ASP A 20 -12.71 0.85 -12.37
N PRO A 21 -13.56 0.32 -11.45
CA PRO A 21 -14.82 0.94 -11.10
C PRO A 21 -14.59 2.29 -10.43
N LYS A 22 -15.43 3.27 -10.77
CA LYS A 22 -15.41 4.58 -10.11
C LYS A 22 -15.72 4.46 -8.62
N VAL A 23 -15.09 5.33 -7.83
CA VAL A 23 -15.40 5.49 -6.41
C VAL A 23 -16.71 6.25 -6.24
N HIS A 24 -17.59 5.70 -5.41
CA HIS A 24 -18.83 6.33 -4.99
C HIS A 24 -18.92 6.47 -3.48
N ILE A 25 -18.98 7.71 -3.00
CA ILE A 25 -19.20 8.02 -1.57
C ILE A 25 -20.41 8.94 -1.44
N LYS A 26 -21.54 8.36 -1.03
CA LYS A 26 -22.84 9.06 -1.00
C LYS A 26 -23.31 9.27 0.43
N GLN A 27 -23.80 10.47 0.74
CA GLN A 27 -24.51 10.73 2.00
C GLN A 27 -25.88 10.03 1.95
N ILE A 28 -26.14 9.15 2.91
CA ILE A 28 -27.40 8.40 3.03
C ILE A 28 -28.31 9.03 4.10
N HIS A 29 -27.75 9.40 5.25
CA HIS A 29 -28.47 10.08 6.34
C HIS A 29 -27.79 11.40 6.70
N THR A 30 -28.56 12.41 7.12
CA THR A 30 -28.09 13.71 7.62
C THR A 30 -28.45 13.91 9.09
N LEU A 31 -27.73 14.81 9.78
CA LEU A 31 -28.03 15.12 11.18
C LEU A 31 -29.44 15.69 11.34
N ASP A 32 -29.84 16.61 10.47
CA ASP A 32 -31.12 17.33 10.60
C ASP A 32 -32.34 16.41 10.45
N LYS A 33 -32.21 15.33 9.67
CA LYS A 33 -33.31 14.42 9.36
C LYS A 33 -33.30 13.16 10.22
N GLU A 34 -32.15 12.53 10.40
CA GLU A 34 -32.03 11.28 11.14
C GLU A 34 -31.39 11.43 12.53
N GLY A 35 -30.73 12.54 12.83
CA GLY A 35 -29.96 12.71 14.07
C GLY A 35 -28.56 12.11 14.03
N TRP A 36 -28.19 11.42 12.94
CA TRP A 36 -26.83 10.92 12.69
C TRP A 36 -26.47 11.01 11.21
N ARG A 37 -25.17 11.02 10.91
CA ARG A 37 -24.66 10.98 9.53
C ARG A 37 -24.25 9.57 9.17
N LEU A 38 -24.64 9.15 7.97
CA LEU A 38 -24.23 7.88 7.38
C LEU A 38 -23.82 8.12 5.93
N ARG A 39 -22.71 7.51 5.52
CA ARG A 39 -22.28 7.48 4.12
C ARG A 39 -22.20 6.05 3.61
N TYR A 40 -22.66 5.84 2.39
CA TYR A 40 -22.40 4.63 1.62
C TYR A 40 -21.08 4.79 0.87
N LEU A 41 -20.24 3.75 0.89
CA LEU A 41 -18.96 3.73 0.20
C LEU A 41 -18.93 2.53 -0.76
N GLN A 42 -18.48 2.75 -1.99
CA GLN A 42 -18.19 1.74 -3.00
C GLN A 42 -16.89 2.12 -3.71
N PHE A 43 -15.95 1.19 -3.79
CA PHE A 43 -14.64 1.37 -4.40
C PHE A 43 -13.99 0.01 -4.71
N SER A 44 -12.95 -0.01 -5.55
CA SER A 44 -12.13 -1.21 -5.79
C SER A 44 -11.23 -1.55 -4.60
N THR A 45 -10.75 -2.79 -4.52
CA THR A 45 -9.79 -3.26 -3.50
C THR A 45 -8.42 -2.56 -3.61
N HIS A 46 -8.13 -1.96 -4.76
CA HIS A 46 -6.86 -1.31 -5.10
C HIS A 46 -6.97 0.22 -5.16
N ILE A 47 -7.96 0.81 -4.48
CA ILE A 47 -8.17 2.26 -4.51
C ILE A 47 -7.20 3.03 -3.61
N GLY A 48 -6.63 4.11 -4.14
CA GLY A 48 -5.80 5.04 -3.37
C GLY A 48 -4.62 4.29 -2.72
N THR A 49 -4.27 4.63 -1.48
CA THR A 49 -3.23 3.89 -0.76
C THR A 49 -3.73 2.49 -0.34
N HIS A 50 -3.13 1.44 -0.88
CA HIS A 50 -3.60 0.06 -0.74
C HIS A 50 -2.46 -0.96 -0.56
N ALA A 51 -2.82 -2.19 -0.24
CA ALA A 51 -1.95 -3.36 -0.14
C ALA A 51 -2.45 -4.48 -1.04
N ASP A 52 -1.52 -5.15 -1.70
CA ASP A 52 -1.82 -6.22 -2.66
C ASP A 52 -1.58 -7.58 -2.02
N ALA A 53 -2.48 -8.52 -2.29
CA ALA A 53 -2.29 -9.92 -1.98
C ALA A 53 -1.87 -10.68 -3.25
N LEU A 54 -1.15 -11.81 -3.10
CA LEU A 54 -0.76 -12.64 -4.25
C LEU A 54 -1.99 -13.12 -5.07
N ALA A 55 -3.15 -13.27 -4.42
CA ALA A 55 -4.41 -13.58 -5.09
C ALA A 55 -4.79 -12.59 -6.22
N HIS A 56 -4.28 -11.35 -6.19
CA HIS A 56 -4.45 -10.37 -7.26
C HIS A 56 -3.87 -10.84 -8.61
N MET A 57 -2.80 -11.64 -8.57
CA MET A 57 -2.03 -12.02 -9.76
C MET A 57 -1.90 -13.54 -9.97
N ASP A 58 -2.39 -14.35 -9.02
CA ASP A 58 -2.38 -15.81 -9.04
C ASP A 58 -3.63 -16.39 -8.36
N ASN A 59 -4.41 -17.20 -9.07
CA ASN A 59 -5.62 -17.85 -8.55
C ASN A 59 -5.37 -18.80 -7.36
N LYS A 60 -4.12 -19.21 -7.11
CA LYS A 60 -3.72 -20.01 -5.94
C LYS A 60 -3.06 -19.17 -4.85
N GLY A 61 -2.95 -17.87 -5.07
CA GLY A 61 -2.37 -16.91 -4.13
C GLY A 61 -3.18 -16.79 -2.84
N ALA A 62 -2.49 -16.42 -1.76
CA ALA A 62 -3.18 -16.06 -0.52
C ALA A 62 -3.99 -14.76 -0.73
N THR A 63 -5.21 -14.74 -0.22
CA THR A 63 -6.08 -13.56 -0.14
C THR A 63 -5.74 -12.74 1.11
N ILE A 64 -6.09 -11.45 1.11
CA ILE A 64 -5.66 -10.49 2.14
C ILE A 64 -6.08 -10.92 3.56
N ASP A 65 -7.26 -11.53 3.72
CA ASP A 65 -7.80 -12.05 4.98
C ASP A 65 -7.03 -13.26 5.53
N LYS A 66 -6.23 -13.92 4.71
CA LYS A 66 -5.41 -15.08 5.09
C LYS A 66 -3.96 -14.69 5.43
N ILE A 67 -3.56 -13.45 5.19
CA ILE A 67 -2.21 -12.95 5.47
C ILE A 67 -2.15 -12.44 6.92
N PRO A 68 -1.20 -12.91 7.76
CA PRO A 68 -1.07 -12.41 9.12
C PRO A 68 -0.81 -10.90 9.17
N ILE A 69 -1.53 -10.18 10.03
CA ILE A 69 -1.43 -8.71 10.17
C ILE A 69 0.01 -8.21 10.43
N SER A 70 0.83 -9.02 11.09
CA SER A 70 2.24 -8.71 11.37
C SER A 70 3.09 -8.57 10.11
N LYS A 71 2.62 -9.05 8.94
CA LYS A 71 3.30 -8.91 7.65
C LYS A 71 3.14 -7.52 7.03
N PHE A 72 2.23 -6.68 7.53
CA PHE A 72 1.98 -5.31 7.04
C PHE A 72 2.60 -4.23 7.95
N ILE A 73 3.37 -4.64 8.95
CA ILE A 73 3.92 -3.79 10.00
C ILE A 73 5.39 -4.13 10.16
N GLY A 74 6.26 -3.13 10.21
CA GLY A 74 7.67 -3.42 10.37
C GLY A 74 8.58 -2.21 10.37
N LYS A 75 9.81 -2.44 10.78
CA LYS A 75 10.90 -1.48 10.63
C LYS A 75 11.18 -1.30 9.14
N THR A 76 11.21 -0.06 8.67
CA THR A 76 11.30 0.29 7.25
C THR A 76 12.35 1.36 7.02
N VAL A 77 13.01 1.33 5.86
CA VAL A 77 13.97 2.34 5.44
C VAL A 77 13.54 2.94 4.10
N LEU A 78 13.54 4.27 4.00
CA LEU A 78 13.40 4.96 2.71
C LEU A 78 14.71 4.86 1.93
N VAL A 79 14.67 4.17 0.79
CA VAL A 79 15.82 3.86 -0.07
C VAL A 79 15.66 4.47 -1.47
N LYS A 80 16.78 4.63 -2.16
CA LYS A 80 16.84 4.93 -3.60
C LYS A 80 17.23 3.66 -4.37
N PRO A 81 16.84 3.52 -5.65
CA PRO A 81 17.29 2.43 -6.53
C PRO A 81 18.82 2.17 -6.49
N SER A 82 19.60 3.24 -6.40
CA SER A 82 21.08 3.18 -6.36
C SER A 82 21.65 2.62 -5.06
N ASP A 83 20.91 2.61 -3.96
CA ASP A 83 21.44 2.32 -2.63
C ASP A 83 21.69 0.83 -2.42
N THR A 84 22.64 0.44 -1.57
CA THR A 84 22.67 -0.95 -1.06
C THR A 84 21.49 -1.15 -0.13
N PHE A 85 20.62 -2.11 -0.44
CA PHE A 85 19.39 -2.29 0.34
C PHE A 85 19.68 -2.97 1.68
N PRO A 86 19.15 -2.43 2.80
CA PRO A 86 19.20 -3.10 4.08
C PRO A 86 18.40 -4.41 4.02
N LYS A 87 18.89 -5.42 4.74
CA LYS A 87 18.27 -6.75 4.77
C LYS A 87 17.19 -6.83 5.85
N GLU A 88 16.16 -7.64 5.61
CA GLU A 88 15.15 -8.03 6.62
C GLU A 88 14.40 -6.84 7.27
N VAL A 89 14.22 -5.76 6.49
CA VAL A 89 13.40 -4.59 6.83
C VAL A 89 12.44 -4.30 5.69
N GLY A 90 11.41 -3.49 5.93
CA GLY A 90 10.61 -2.92 4.85
C GLY A 90 11.46 -1.98 3.98
N LEU A 91 11.25 -2.03 2.68
CA LEU A 91 11.88 -1.09 1.73
C LEU A 91 10.83 -0.10 1.25
N ALA A 92 11.06 1.18 1.50
CA ALA A 92 10.23 2.25 1.01
C ALA A 92 10.92 2.96 -0.16
N PHE A 93 10.21 3.08 -1.28
CA PHE A 93 10.64 3.88 -2.42
C PHE A 93 9.71 5.09 -2.53
N ARG A 94 10.30 6.27 -2.77
CA ARG A 94 9.52 7.51 -2.88
C ARG A 94 8.65 7.52 -4.14
N ASP A 95 9.18 7.00 -5.23
CA ASP A 95 8.61 7.07 -6.57
C ASP A 95 8.22 5.66 -7.04
N SER A 96 7.22 5.57 -7.92
CA SER A 96 6.63 4.32 -8.39
C SER A 96 7.42 3.61 -9.49
N ILE A 97 8.43 4.27 -10.06
CA ILE A 97 9.20 3.70 -11.18
C ILE A 97 10.32 2.82 -10.62
N LEU A 98 10.05 1.52 -10.49
CA LEU A 98 11.04 0.50 -10.20
C LEU A 98 11.18 -0.41 -11.42
N GLY A 99 12.31 -0.31 -12.13
CA GLY A 99 12.59 -1.21 -13.23
C GLY A 99 12.83 -2.64 -12.74
N VAL A 100 12.48 -3.61 -13.59
CA VAL A 100 12.73 -5.05 -13.34
C VAL A 100 14.20 -5.41 -13.07
N ASP A 101 15.15 -4.55 -13.42
CA ASP A 101 16.57 -4.69 -13.08
C ASP A 101 16.83 -4.64 -11.56
N LEU A 102 15.98 -3.96 -10.79
CA LEU A 102 16.05 -3.90 -9.32
C LEU A 102 15.50 -5.16 -8.65
N LEU A 103 14.73 -5.99 -9.36
CA LEU A 103 14.03 -7.14 -8.78
C LEU A 103 14.97 -8.08 -8.03
N LYS A 104 16.06 -8.48 -8.68
CA LYS A 104 17.04 -9.39 -8.08
C LYS A 104 17.60 -8.81 -6.78
N LYS A 105 17.95 -7.53 -6.80
CA LYS A 105 18.50 -6.81 -5.66
C LYS A 105 17.51 -6.69 -4.51
N ILE A 106 16.22 -6.47 -4.81
CA ILE A 106 15.15 -6.44 -3.81
C ILE A 106 14.95 -7.83 -3.19
N ILE A 107 14.85 -8.88 -4.00
CA ILE A 107 14.67 -10.26 -3.50
C ILE A 107 15.86 -10.68 -2.62
N GLU A 108 17.09 -10.37 -3.01
CA GLU A 108 18.30 -10.66 -2.22
C GLU A 108 18.33 -9.95 -0.86
N ALA A 109 17.67 -8.80 -0.74
CA ALA A 109 17.53 -8.08 0.53
C ALA A 109 16.52 -8.76 1.48
N LYS A 110 15.65 -9.64 0.98
CA LYS A 110 14.60 -10.33 1.75
C LYS A 110 13.77 -9.35 2.60
N PRO A 111 13.16 -8.34 1.99
CA PRO A 111 12.44 -7.32 2.73
C PRO A 111 11.20 -7.91 3.39
N LEU A 112 10.71 -7.25 4.44
CA LEU A 112 9.43 -7.60 5.06
C LEU A 112 8.27 -7.36 4.09
N PHE A 113 8.34 -6.26 3.35
CA PHE A 113 7.42 -5.80 2.32
C PHE A 113 8.10 -4.68 1.51
N VAL A 114 7.51 -4.32 0.39
CA VAL A 114 7.91 -3.16 -0.42
C VAL A 114 6.77 -2.15 -0.41
N VAL A 115 7.07 -0.89 -0.08
CA VAL A 115 6.10 0.21 -0.18
C VAL A 115 6.58 1.23 -1.20
N VAL A 116 5.67 1.72 -2.03
CA VAL A 116 5.99 2.69 -3.09
C VAL A 116 5.07 3.91 -2.99
N GLY A 117 5.66 5.09 -3.15
CA GLY A 117 4.91 6.33 -3.26
C GLY A 117 4.63 6.74 -4.71
N GLY A 118 3.76 7.73 -4.85
CA GLY A 118 3.37 8.30 -6.15
C GLY A 118 2.16 7.61 -6.79
N LYS A 119 1.51 8.33 -7.72
CA LYS A 119 0.45 7.75 -8.55
C LYS A 119 1.08 6.77 -9.54
N SER A 120 0.55 5.56 -9.56
CA SER A 120 1.16 4.38 -10.16
C SER A 120 1.32 4.45 -11.68
N ASP A 121 2.58 4.59 -12.13
CA ASP A 121 3.16 3.76 -13.20
C ASP A 121 4.02 2.67 -12.55
N PHE A 122 3.47 1.96 -11.56
CA PHE A 122 4.16 0.79 -11.04
C PHE A 122 4.16 -0.25 -12.16
N GLU A 123 5.34 -0.71 -12.58
CA GLU A 123 5.41 -1.75 -13.60
C GLU A 123 4.64 -2.97 -13.08
N LEU A 124 3.46 -3.25 -13.64
CA LEU A 124 2.62 -4.41 -13.25
C LEU A 124 3.41 -5.72 -13.23
N GLU A 125 4.45 -5.81 -14.06
CA GLU A 125 5.39 -6.93 -14.07
C GLU A 125 6.25 -7.00 -12.80
N MET A 126 6.75 -5.87 -12.30
CA MET A 126 7.51 -5.79 -11.06
C MET A 126 6.66 -6.21 -9.86
N GLU A 127 5.43 -5.70 -9.77
CA GLU A 127 4.46 -6.11 -8.74
C GLU A 127 4.24 -7.61 -8.74
N ARG A 128 3.89 -8.16 -9.90
CA ARG A 128 3.66 -9.59 -10.09
C ARG A 128 4.84 -10.41 -9.62
N LYS A 129 6.06 -10.01 -9.98
CA LYS A 129 7.28 -10.75 -9.60
C LYS A 129 7.60 -10.65 -8.12
N LEU A 130 7.34 -9.51 -7.48
CA LEU A 130 7.50 -9.36 -6.03
C LEU A 130 6.48 -10.22 -5.27
N LEU A 131 5.21 -10.16 -5.65
CA LEU A 131 4.16 -10.97 -5.05
C LEU A 131 4.45 -12.47 -5.21
N GLN A 132 4.87 -12.91 -6.41
CA GLN A 132 5.28 -14.29 -6.66
C GLN A 132 6.49 -14.73 -5.83
N ALA A 133 7.37 -13.79 -5.47
CA ALA A 133 8.48 -14.02 -4.54
C ALA A 133 8.04 -14.02 -3.06
N GLY A 134 6.74 -13.84 -2.78
CA GLY A 134 6.18 -13.79 -1.42
C GLY A 134 6.39 -12.44 -0.72
N ILE A 135 6.70 -11.38 -1.47
CA ILE A 135 6.91 -10.03 -0.95
C ILE A 135 5.62 -9.23 -1.15
N ILE A 136 5.02 -8.79 -0.04
CA ILE A 136 3.83 -7.92 -0.07
C ILE A 136 4.20 -6.55 -0.64
N THR A 137 3.35 -6.04 -1.52
CA THR A 137 3.43 -4.69 -2.07
C THR A 137 2.36 -3.79 -1.48
N MET A 138 2.71 -2.52 -1.28
CA MET A 138 1.79 -1.47 -0.85
C MET A 138 2.07 -0.23 -1.66
N ALA A 139 1.04 0.30 -2.32
CA ALA A 139 1.20 1.31 -3.36
C ALA A 139 0.48 2.62 -3.03
N GLU A 140 0.79 3.64 -3.83
CA GLU A 140 0.10 4.92 -3.81
C GLU A 140 0.20 5.67 -2.47
N LEU A 141 1.33 5.51 -1.76
CA LEU A 141 1.63 6.28 -0.56
C LEU A 141 1.95 7.75 -0.92
N VAL A 142 1.52 8.66 -0.06
CA VAL A 142 1.81 10.10 -0.16
C VAL A 142 2.73 10.57 0.96
N ASN A 143 3.18 11.83 0.89
CA ASN A 143 4.04 12.44 1.92
C ASN A 143 5.39 11.72 2.16
N MET A 144 5.84 10.91 1.20
CA MET A 144 7.09 10.14 1.29
C MET A 144 8.32 11.04 1.46
N ASP A 145 8.25 12.31 1.04
CA ASP A 145 9.26 13.34 1.24
C ASP A 145 9.45 13.74 2.71
N LYS A 146 8.47 13.48 3.57
CA LYS A 146 8.53 13.76 5.01
C LYS A 146 9.23 12.67 5.81
N LEU A 147 9.47 11.50 5.21
CA LEU A 147 10.15 10.38 5.86
C LEU A 147 11.65 10.63 5.98
N PRO A 148 12.30 10.18 7.07
CA PRO A 148 13.72 10.37 7.24
C PRO A 148 14.50 9.52 6.23
N ARG A 149 15.46 10.15 5.54
CA ARG A 149 16.39 9.42 4.66
C ARG A 149 17.40 8.64 5.49
N ASN A 150 17.68 7.40 5.09
CA ASN A 150 18.72 6.53 5.66
C ASN A 150 18.63 6.28 7.19
N LYS A 151 17.50 6.61 7.81
CA LYS A 151 17.19 6.21 9.19
C LYS A 151 15.97 5.31 9.16
N PRO A 152 16.00 4.19 9.90
CA PRO A 152 14.84 3.34 10.00
C PRO A 152 13.71 4.04 10.75
N PHE A 153 12.48 3.74 10.38
CA PHE A 153 11.26 4.15 11.06
C PHE A 153 10.32 2.95 11.18
N MET A 154 9.31 3.05 12.05
CA MET A 154 8.28 2.01 12.12
C MET A 154 7.16 2.35 11.13
N PHE A 155 6.85 1.43 10.23
CA PHE A 155 5.78 1.56 9.25
C PHE A 155 4.59 0.68 9.62
N TYR A 156 3.39 1.19 9.36
CA TYR A 156 2.12 0.50 9.56
C TYR A 156 1.27 0.70 8.30
N GLY A 157 0.93 -0.39 7.60
CA GLY A 157 0.11 -0.39 6.39
C GLY A 157 -0.97 -1.45 6.43
N VAL A 158 -1.77 -1.45 7.50
CA VAL A 158 -2.70 -2.56 7.79
C VAL A 158 -3.94 -2.52 6.89
N PRO A 159 -4.28 -3.62 6.21
CA PRO A 159 -5.48 -3.72 5.37
C PRO A 159 -6.76 -3.95 6.17
N LEU A 160 -7.89 -3.67 5.52
CA LEU A 160 -9.18 -4.19 5.93
C LEU A 160 -9.17 -5.71 5.81
N ASN A 161 -9.87 -6.40 6.73
CA ASN A 161 -10.01 -7.85 6.68
C ASN A 161 -11.09 -8.27 5.68
N ILE A 162 -10.86 -8.02 4.38
CA ILE A 162 -11.79 -8.34 3.30
C ILE A 162 -11.72 -9.83 3.01
N LYS A 163 -12.81 -10.55 3.32
CA LYS A 163 -12.92 -11.98 3.06
C LYS A 163 -12.69 -12.28 1.57
N ASP A 164 -11.76 -13.20 1.30
CA ASP A 164 -11.34 -13.58 -0.06
C ASP A 164 -10.88 -12.38 -0.94
N GLY A 165 -10.39 -11.30 -0.30
CA GLY A 165 -9.93 -10.09 -0.99
C GLY A 165 -8.59 -10.29 -1.71
N ASP A 166 -8.49 -9.77 -2.92
CA ASP A 166 -7.26 -9.74 -3.72
C ASP A 166 -6.33 -8.57 -3.36
N GLY A 167 -6.87 -7.55 -2.70
CA GLY A 167 -6.16 -6.42 -2.12
C GLY A 167 -7.04 -5.71 -1.10
N SER A 168 -6.56 -4.60 -0.55
CA SER A 168 -7.36 -3.73 0.30
C SER A 168 -6.76 -2.33 0.38
N PRO A 169 -7.59 -1.27 0.43
CA PRO A 169 -7.15 0.03 0.92
C PRO A 169 -6.58 -0.10 2.34
N ILE A 170 -5.59 0.71 2.65
CA ILE A 170 -4.90 0.72 3.94
C ILE A 170 -4.88 2.12 4.54
N ARG A 171 -4.80 2.21 5.88
CA ARG A 171 -4.39 3.45 6.54
C ARG A 171 -2.90 3.39 6.84
N ALA A 172 -2.09 3.77 5.87
CA ALA A 172 -0.65 3.82 5.96
C ALA A 172 -0.15 5.01 6.78
N PHE A 173 0.75 4.76 7.74
CA PHE A 173 1.48 5.80 8.46
C PHE A 173 2.85 5.32 8.94
N ALA A 174 3.73 6.28 9.24
CA ALA A 174 5.03 6.03 9.84
C ALA A 174 5.14 6.66 11.23
N VAL A 175 5.81 5.99 12.16
CA VAL A 175 6.24 6.53 13.45
C VAL A 175 7.74 6.79 13.36
N ILE A 176 8.12 8.05 13.54
CA ILE A 176 9.51 8.51 13.49
C ILE A 176 9.95 9.05 14.87
N GLU A 177 11.23 8.86 15.15
CA GLU A 177 11.94 9.42 16.31
C GLU A 177 12.31 10.89 16.10
#